data_AF-A0A4R1GFX1-F1
#
_entry.id   AF-A0A4R1GFX1-F1
#
_cell.length_a   1.000
_cell.length_b   1.000
_cell.length_c   1.000
_cell.angle_alpha   90.00
_cell.angle_beta   90.00
_cell.angle_gamma   90.00
#
_symmetry.space_group_name_H-M   'P 1'
#
loop_
_entity.id
_entity.type
_entity.pdbx_description
1 polymer ?
#
loop_
_entity_poly.entity_id
_entity_poly.type
_entity_poly.pdbx_seq_one_letter_code
_entity_poly.pdbx_strand_id
1 'polypeptide(L)'
;MRFLFILFVIIPIVEITILIQVGQAIGAWYTVGLVLLSAFIGVNMLRYQSLATLGRAQERLNRQEMPGQEMVEGIVLAVGGAMLVTPGFVTDILGFCCLIPATRKAFVKMLMSRFTVITSAGGTHTSGFYRSGPGGAQEPPRRDGDVIEGEVVDRDEEPKDRLK
;
A
#
# COMPACT_ATOMS: atom_id res chain seq x y z
N MET A 1 -11.37 8.51 -15.01
CA MET A 1 -12.22 9.61 -14.50
C MET A 1 -13.69 9.21 -14.38
N ARG A 2 -14.39 8.84 -15.47
CA ARG A 2 -15.83 8.47 -15.44
C ARG A 2 -16.17 7.37 -14.44
N PHE A 3 -15.35 6.33 -14.35
CA PHE A 3 -15.58 5.20 -13.43
C PHE A 3 -15.55 5.61 -11.94
N LEU A 4 -14.57 6.42 -11.52
CA LEU A 4 -14.48 6.91 -10.13
C LEU A 4 -15.69 7.77 -9.75
N PHE A 5 -16.16 8.61 -10.68
CA PHE A 5 -17.35 9.42 -10.47
C PHE A 5 -18.60 8.55 -10.28
N ILE A 6 -18.79 7.52 -11.11
CA ILE A 6 -19.91 6.57 -10.97
C ILE A 6 -19.83 5.86 -9.62
N LEU A 7 -18.65 5.35 -9.23
CA LEU A 7 -18.47 4.68 -7.95
C LEU A 7 -18.79 5.62 -6.77
N PHE A 8 -18.31 6.86 -6.82
CA PHE A 8 -18.57 7.88 -5.81
C PHE A 8 -20.06 8.22 -5.64
N VAL A 9 -20.87 8.11 -6.70
CA VAL A 9 -22.33 8.33 -6.62
C VAL A 9 -23.07 7.08 -6.17
N ILE A 10 -22.69 5.91 -6.69
CA ILE A 10 -23.37 4.64 -6.41
C ILE A 10 -23.14 4.19 -4.97
N ILE A 11 -21.93 4.35 -4.42
CA ILE A 11 -21.61 3.93 -3.05
C ILE A 11 -22.55 4.60 -2.03
N PRO A 12 -22.68 5.93 -1.96
CA PRO A 12 -23.63 6.58 -1.05
C PRO A 12 -25.08 6.16 -1.25
N ILE A 13 -25.53 5.95 -2.49
CA ILE A 13 -26.92 5.51 -2.76
C ILE A 13 -27.17 4.14 -2.12
N VAL A 14 -26.23 3.22 -2.28
CA VAL A 14 -26.30 1.89 -1.67
C VAL A 14 -26.30 1.99 -0.14
N GLU A 15 -25.41 2.81 0.42
CA GLU A 15 -25.32 3.03 1.88
C GLU A 15 -26.63 3.55 2.47
N ILE A 16 -27.19 4.61 1.88
CA ILE A 16 -28.44 5.20 2.36
C ILE A 16 -29.58 4.18 2.25
N THR A 17 -29.62 3.38 1.19
CA THR A 17 -30.64 2.33 1.03
C THR A 17 -30.55 1.29 2.16
N ILE A 18 -29.33 0.82 2.48
CA ILE A 18 -29.12 -0.16 3.55
C ILE A 18 -29.40 0.45 4.92
N LEU A 19 -28.96 1.69 5.18
CA LEU A 19 -29.24 2.40 6.43
C LEU A 19 -30.74 2.56 6.67
N ILE A 20 -31.51 2.90 5.63
CA ILE A 20 -32.97 2.97 5.72
C ILE A 20 -33.54 1.57 6.00
N GLN A 21 -33.10 0.54 5.28
CA GLN A 21 -33.63 -0.82 5.46
C GLN A 21 -33.38 -1.36 6.87
N VAL A 22 -32.18 -1.15 7.41
CA VAL A 22 -31.85 -1.50 8.80
C VAL A 22 -32.62 -0.62 9.78
N GLY A 23 -32.72 0.68 9.51
CA GLY A 23 -33.51 1.63 10.29
C GLY A 23 -34.98 1.25 10.39
N GLN A 24 -35.57 0.68 9.35
CA GLN A 24 -36.94 0.15 9.37
C GLN A 24 -37.03 -1.19 10.10
N ALA A 25 -35.99 -2.03 10.07
CA ALA A 25 -36.00 -3.34 10.70
C ALA A 25 -35.81 -3.29 12.23
N ILE A 26 -34.90 -2.45 12.73
CA ILE A 26 -34.55 -2.38 14.17
C ILE A 26 -34.83 -1.02 14.80
N GLY A 27 -35.18 0.00 14.02
CA GLY A 27 -35.41 1.37 14.48
C GLY A 27 -34.22 2.31 14.20
N ALA A 28 -34.55 3.57 13.90
CA ALA A 28 -33.56 4.59 13.55
C ALA A 28 -32.53 4.85 14.65
N TRP A 29 -32.97 4.91 15.92
CA TRP A 29 -32.08 5.18 17.06
C TRP A 29 -31.02 4.09 17.25
N TYR A 30 -31.42 2.82 17.15
CA TYR A 30 -30.49 1.69 17.23
C TYR A 30 -29.53 1.66 16.04
N THR A 31 -30.00 2.01 14.85
CA THR A 31 -29.16 2.09 13.65
C THR A 31 -28.08 3.16 13.79
N VAL A 32 -28.45 4.35 14.25
CA VAL A 32 -27.49 5.42 14.56
C VAL A 32 -26.50 4.96 15.64
N GLY A 33 -26.98 4.28 16.68
CA GLY A 33 -26.13 3.69 17.71
C GLY A 33 -25.11 2.70 17.16
N LEU A 34 -25.52 1.80 16.25
CA LEU A 34 -24.62 0.85 15.59
C LEU A 34 -23.55 1.54 14.74
N VAL A 35 -23.95 2.55 13.97
CA VAL A 35 -23.05 3.35 13.11
C VAL A 35 -22.03 4.13 13.96
N LEU A 36 -22.45 4.68 15.11
CA LEU A 36 -21.53 5.33 16.04
C LEU A 36 -20.61 4.32 16.72
N LEU A 37 -21.13 3.15 17.08
CA LEU A 37 -20.34 2.09 17.71
C LEU A 37 -19.28 1.55 16.75
N SER A 38 -19.63 1.30 15.48
CA SER A 38 -18.68 0.87 14.45
C SER A 38 -17.60 1.92 14.22
N ALA A 39 -17.98 3.20 14.08
CA ALA A 39 -17.03 4.30 13.95
C ALA A 39 -16.08 4.37 15.15
N PHE A 40 -16.60 4.24 16.39
CA PHE A 40 -15.78 4.26 17.60
C PHE A 40 -14.78 3.10 17.65
N ILE A 41 -15.23 1.87 17.37
CA ILE A 41 -14.37 0.68 17.30
C ILE A 41 -13.30 0.84 16.22
N GLY A 42 -13.72 1.31 15.03
CA GLY A 42 -12.84 1.53 13.88
C GLY A 42 -11.75 2.54 14.18
N VAL A 43 -12.09 3.71 14.71
CA VAL A 43 -11.12 4.75 15.11
C VAL A 43 -10.18 4.21 16.19
N ASN A 44 -10.70 3.46 17.17
CA ASN A 44 -9.88 2.90 18.22
C ASN A 44 -8.85 1.88 17.67
N MET A 45 -9.29 0.95 16.82
CA MET A 45 -8.39 0.03 16.10
C MET A 45 -7.37 0.77 15.24
N LEU A 46 -7.79 1.82 14.54
CA LEU A 46 -6.92 2.63 13.70
C LEU A 46 -5.80 3.26 14.52
N ARG A 47 -6.11 3.89 15.66
CA ARG A 47 -5.11 4.54 16.52
C ARG A 47 -4.07 3.56 17.04
N TYR A 48 -4.48 2.38 17.49
CA TYR A 48 -3.55 1.37 17.97
C TYR A 48 -2.62 0.86 16.87
N GLN A 49 -3.15 0.64 15.66
CA GLN A 49 -2.37 0.09 14.57
C GLN A 49 -1.53 1.13 13.84
N SER A 50 -2.01 2.37 13.71
CA SER A 50 -1.27 3.46 13.06
C SER A 50 0.00 3.80 13.84
N LEU A 51 -0.08 3.88 15.17
CA LEU A 51 1.08 4.15 16.02
C LEU A 51 2.12 3.01 15.95
N ALA A 52 1.65 1.75 15.96
CA ALA A 52 2.54 0.59 15.84
C ALA A 52 3.27 0.56 14.49
N THR A 53 2.58 0.86 13.38
CA THR A 53 3.19 0.88 12.04
C THR A 53 4.18 2.03 11.89
N LEU A 54 3.85 3.23 12.39
CA LEU A 54 4.76 4.37 12.38
C LEU A 54 6.02 4.12 13.21
N GLY A 55 5.89 3.49 14.39
CA GLY A 55 7.03 3.11 15.21
C GLY A 55 7.99 2.16 14.50
N ARG A 56 7.45 1.14 13.82
CA ARG A 56 8.25 0.19 13.01
C ARG A 56 8.91 0.86 11.81
N ALA A 57 8.20 1.76 11.12
CA ALA A 57 8.77 2.52 10.02
C ALA A 57 9.95 3.38 10.50
N GLN A 58 9.79 4.09 11.63
CA GLN A 58 10.85 4.88 12.23
C GLN A 58 12.06 4.01 12.64
N GLU A 59 11.81 2.84 13.23
CA GLU A 59 12.87 1.92 13.63
C GLU A 59 13.68 1.40 12.42
N ARG A 60 13.02 1.08 11.30
CA ARG A 60 13.69 0.65 10.07
C ARG A 60 14.47 1.78 9.39
N LEU A 61 13.91 2.99 9.38
CA LEU A 61 14.62 4.18 8.91
C LEU A 61 15.88 4.45 9.73
N ASN A 62 15.80 4.30 11.06
CA ASN A 62 16.95 4.45 11.94
C ASN A 62 18.03 3.37 11.69
N ARG A 63 17.64 2.20 11.16
CA ARG A 63 18.54 1.12 10.73
C ARG A 63 19.05 1.26 9.29
N GLN A 64 18.77 2.40 8.63
CA GLN A 64 19.07 2.63 7.20
C GLN A 64 18.42 1.61 6.25
N GLU A 65 17.37 0.92 6.68
CA GLU A 65 16.57 0.02 5.86
C GLU A 65 15.36 0.76 5.28
N MET A 66 15.04 0.56 4.00
CA MET A 66 13.87 1.19 3.39
C MET A 66 12.56 0.51 3.86
N PRO A 67 11.64 1.22 4.54
CA PRO A 67 10.42 0.65 5.13
C PRO A 67 9.27 0.54 4.12
N GLY A 68 9.52 -0.01 2.92
CA GLY A 68 8.54 0.00 1.83
C GLY A 68 7.22 -0.71 2.18
N GLN A 69 7.28 -1.80 2.95
CA GLN A 69 6.09 -2.52 3.38
C GLN A 69 5.28 -1.72 4.40
N GLU A 70 5.94 -1.10 5.37
CA GLU A 70 5.33 -0.31 6.44
C GLU A 70 4.64 0.94 5.88
N MET A 71 5.20 1.54 4.83
CA MET A 71 4.57 2.67 4.13
C MET A 71 3.26 2.26 3.45
N VAL A 72 3.24 1.15 2.73
CA VAL A 72 2.02 0.65 2.09
C VAL A 72 0.99 0.24 3.14
N GLU A 73 1.40 -0.42 4.22
CA GLU A 73 0.52 -0.73 5.36
C GLU A 73 -0.06 0.54 5.99
N GLY A 74 0.74 1.61 6.13
CA GLY A 74 0.31 2.91 6.62
C GLY A 74 -0.73 3.57 5.71
N ILE A 75 -0.54 3.52 4.39
CA ILE A 75 -1.52 4.04 3.41
C ILE A 75 -2.83 3.27 3.49
N VAL A 76 -2.78 1.93 3.54
CA VAL A 76 -3.99 1.10 3.65
C VAL A 76 -4.74 1.40 4.96
N LEU A 77 -4.02 1.60 6.07
CA LEU A 77 -4.62 2.02 7.34
C LEU A 77 -5.27 3.40 7.23
N ALA A 78 -4.61 4.38 6.59
CA ALA A 78 -5.15 5.72 6.41
C ALA A 78 -6.42 5.72 5.54
N VAL A 79 -6.42 4.99 4.42
CA VAL A 79 -7.58 4.86 3.53
C VAL A 79 -8.72 4.12 4.23
N GLY A 80 -8.44 3.00 4.89
CA GLY A 80 -9.46 2.26 5.66
C GLY A 80 -10.04 3.08 6.81
N GLY A 81 -9.21 3.89 7.46
CA GLY A 81 -9.62 4.84 8.48
C GLY A 81 -10.51 5.95 7.93
N ALA A 82 -10.14 6.54 6.79
CA ALA A 82 -10.95 7.56 6.12
C ALA A 82 -12.31 7.01 5.68
N MET A 83 -12.39 5.75 5.24
CA MET A 83 -13.65 5.08 4.93
C MET A 83 -14.57 4.98 6.16
N LEU A 84 -14.02 4.64 7.33
CA LEU A 84 -14.78 4.58 8.60
C LEU A 84 -15.27 5.95 9.12
N VAL A 85 -14.69 7.06 8.64
CA VAL A 85 -15.13 8.43 9.01
C VAL A 85 -16.44 8.82 8.32
N THR A 86 -16.75 8.19 7.18
CA THR A 86 -18.06 8.27 6.53
C THR A 86 -18.84 7.01 6.90
N PRO A 87 -19.43 6.94 8.11
CA PRO A 87 -19.86 5.68 8.66
C PRO A 87 -21.11 5.19 7.89
N GLY A 88 -21.03 3.96 7.41
CA GLY A 88 -22.02 3.30 6.56
C GLY A 88 -21.77 1.80 6.59
N PHE A 89 -22.78 0.96 6.41
CA PHE A 89 -22.62 -0.49 6.61
C PHE A 89 -21.60 -1.13 5.65
N VAL A 90 -21.62 -0.75 4.37
CA VAL A 90 -20.70 -1.37 3.37
C VAL A 90 -19.29 -0.80 3.54
N THR A 91 -19.20 0.51 3.72
CA THR A 91 -17.97 1.26 3.89
C THR A 91 -17.29 0.89 5.20
N ASP A 92 -18.04 0.60 6.26
CA ASP A 92 -17.52 0.08 7.54
C ASP A 92 -16.92 -1.32 7.35
N ILE A 93 -17.59 -2.23 6.62
CA ILE A 93 -17.04 -3.56 6.33
C ILE A 93 -15.72 -3.43 5.56
N LEU A 94 -15.68 -2.60 4.51
CA LEU A 94 -14.46 -2.36 3.74
C LEU A 94 -13.36 -1.70 4.58
N GLY A 95 -13.73 -0.72 5.42
CA GLY A 95 -12.83 -0.08 6.36
C GLY A 95 -12.23 -1.08 7.35
N PHE A 96 -13.06 -1.89 7.99
CA PHE A 96 -12.61 -2.96 8.88
C PHE A 96 -11.75 -4.00 8.17
N CYS A 97 -12.08 -4.39 6.93
CA CYS A 97 -11.23 -5.27 6.13
C CYS A 97 -9.84 -4.68 5.89
N CYS A 98 -9.72 -3.36 5.73
CA CYS A 98 -8.43 -2.68 5.61
C CYS A 98 -7.69 -2.58 6.95
N LEU A 99 -8.41 -2.42 8.05
CA LEU A 99 -7.86 -2.27 9.40
C LEU A 99 -7.41 -3.60 10.01
N ILE A 100 -8.10 -4.71 9.77
CA ILE A 100 -7.77 -6.01 10.39
C ILE A 100 -6.39 -6.48 9.86
N PRO A 101 -5.43 -6.81 10.73
CA PRO A 101 -4.04 -7.11 10.32
C PRO A 101 -3.92 -8.37 9.45
N ALA A 102 -4.79 -9.36 9.64
CA ALA A 102 -4.81 -10.58 8.83
C ALA A 102 -5.24 -10.30 7.38
N THR A 103 -6.32 -9.55 7.19
CA THR A 103 -6.84 -9.18 5.87
C THR A 103 -5.96 -8.11 5.22
N ARG A 104 -5.36 -7.20 5.99
CA ARG A 104 -4.41 -6.20 5.49
C ARG A 104 -3.22 -6.85 4.78
N LYS A 105 -2.57 -7.83 5.40
CA LYS A 105 -1.41 -8.52 4.77
C LYS A 105 -1.79 -9.19 3.45
N ALA A 106 -2.97 -9.80 3.39
CA ALA A 106 -3.49 -10.40 2.16
C ALA A 106 -3.76 -9.33 1.09
N PHE A 107 -4.36 -8.20 1.48
CA PHE A 107 -4.67 -7.09 0.57
C PHE A 107 -3.39 -6.42 0.03
N VAL A 108 -2.43 -6.12 0.91
CA VAL A 108 -1.11 -5.56 0.54
C VAL A 108 -0.35 -6.52 -0.38
N LYS A 109 -0.36 -7.82 -0.09
CA LYS A 109 0.26 -8.84 -0.97
C LYS A 109 -0.41 -8.90 -2.34
N MET A 110 -1.74 -8.83 -2.40
CA MET A 110 -2.49 -8.79 -3.66
C MET A 110 -2.19 -7.50 -4.45
N LEU A 111 -2.10 -6.37 -3.76
CA LEU A 111 -1.80 -5.08 -4.35
C LEU A 111 -0.37 -5.07 -4.90
N MET A 112 0.62 -5.47 -4.10
CA MET A 112 2.01 -5.59 -4.54
C MET A 112 2.17 -6.57 -5.70
N SER A 113 1.51 -7.73 -5.67
CA SER A 113 1.52 -8.68 -6.79
C SER A 113 1.00 -8.06 -8.10
N ARG A 114 -0.04 -7.22 -8.03
CA ARG A 114 -0.58 -6.52 -9.20
C ARG A 114 0.27 -5.35 -9.68
N PHE A 115 0.95 -4.64 -8.76
CA PHE A 115 1.83 -3.52 -9.12
C PHE A 115 3.21 -3.98 -9.61
N THR A 116 3.76 -5.10 -9.13
CA THR A 116 5.00 -5.69 -9.64
C THR A 116 4.87 -6.19 -11.09
N VAL A 117 3.65 -6.43 -11.57
CA VAL A 117 3.38 -6.77 -12.98
C VAL A 117 3.59 -5.57 -13.93
N ILE A 118 3.60 -4.33 -13.42
CA ILE A 118 3.90 -3.14 -14.24
C ILE A 118 5.40 -2.81 -14.21
N THR A 119 6.14 -3.26 -13.20
CA THR A 119 7.61 -3.14 -13.14
C THR A 119 8.36 -4.32 -13.76
N SER A 120 7.66 -5.32 -14.30
CA SER A 120 8.26 -6.47 -14.99
C SER A 120 8.29 -6.37 -16.52
N ALA A 121 8.20 -5.14 -17.05
CA ALA A 121 8.73 -4.83 -18.39
C ALA A 121 10.27 -4.70 -18.40
N GLY A 122 10.93 -4.88 -17.24
CA GLY A 122 12.38 -5.09 -17.14
C GLY A 122 12.64 -6.24 -16.16
N GLY A 123 13.29 -7.30 -16.64
CA GLY A 123 13.31 -8.61 -15.98
C GLY A 123 13.98 -8.67 -14.62
N THR A 124 13.35 -9.37 -13.68
CA THR A 124 14.00 -9.85 -12.46
C THR A 124 13.85 -11.36 -12.38
N HIS A 125 14.86 -12.07 -12.86
CA HIS A 125 15.04 -13.49 -12.65
C HIS A 125 15.26 -13.76 -11.15
N THR A 126 14.18 -14.04 -10.43
CA THR A 126 14.26 -14.78 -9.16
C THR A 126 14.60 -16.24 -9.51
N SER A 127 15.88 -16.58 -9.42
CA SER A 127 16.36 -17.97 -9.55
C SER A 127 17.13 -18.40 -8.30
N GLY A 128 16.44 -19.22 -7.50
CA GLY A 128 16.94 -20.37 -6.75
C GLY A 128 18.28 -20.27 -6.02
N PHE A 129 18.23 -20.13 -4.70
CA PHE A 129 19.30 -20.56 -3.80
C PHE A 129 19.45 -22.09 -3.85
N TYR A 130 20.38 -22.60 -4.66
CA TYR A 130 20.95 -23.95 -4.51
C TYR A 130 22.24 -23.83 -3.72
N ARG A 131 22.20 -24.24 -2.45
CA ARG A 131 23.37 -24.42 -1.60
C ARG A 131 23.75 -25.90 -1.64
N SER A 132 24.78 -26.26 -2.40
CA SER A 132 25.31 -27.62 -2.46
C SER A 132 26.85 -27.61 -2.42
N GLY A 133 27.42 -28.31 -1.42
CA GLY A 133 28.67 -29.09 -1.45
C GLY A 133 30.02 -28.40 -1.70
N PRO A 134 31.03 -28.60 -0.82
CA PRO A 134 32.41 -28.20 -1.11
C PRO A 134 33.14 -29.29 -1.89
N GLY A 135 33.55 -28.99 -3.13
CA GLY A 135 34.48 -29.83 -3.89
C GLY A 135 34.13 -29.91 -5.38
N GLY A 136 34.87 -29.16 -6.19
CA GLY A 136 34.81 -29.26 -7.65
C GLY A 136 35.27 -27.99 -8.33
N ALA A 137 36.50 -28.00 -8.85
CA ALA A 137 36.99 -26.98 -9.77
C ALA A 137 36.24 -27.12 -11.10
N GLN A 138 35.56 -26.06 -11.53
CA GLN A 138 35.04 -25.96 -12.90
C GLN A 138 35.01 -24.48 -13.32
N GLU A 139 35.66 -24.20 -14.45
CA GLU A 139 35.81 -22.87 -15.05
C GLU A 139 34.47 -22.15 -15.27
N PRO A 140 34.41 -20.83 -15.07
CA PRO A 140 33.21 -20.06 -15.39
C PRO A 140 33.06 -19.88 -16.90
N PRO A 141 31.84 -20.02 -17.46
CA PRO A 141 31.59 -19.62 -18.84
C PRO A 141 31.63 -18.09 -18.92
N ARG A 142 32.43 -17.57 -19.85
CA ARG A 142 32.38 -16.16 -20.30
C ARG A 142 30.95 -15.84 -20.70
N ARG A 143 30.25 -15.06 -19.88
CA ARG A 143 28.97 -14.46 -20.24
C ARG A 143 29.25 -13.01 -20.60
N ASP A 144 29.13 -12.77 -21.90
CA ASP A 144 29.22 -11.50 -22.60
C ASP A 144 28.45 -10.42 -21.80
N GLY A 145 29.20 -9.43 -21.33
CA GLY A 145 28.70 -8.38 -20.48
C GLY A 145 28.19 -7.23 -21.32
N ASP A 146 26.90 -6.90 -21.17
CA ASP A 146 26.39 -5.60 -21.59
C ASP A 146 26.73 -4.59 -20.47
N VAL A 147 27.97 -4.09 -20.52
CA VAL A 147 28.44 -3.02 -19.64
C VAL A 147 27.95 -1.71 -20.25
N ILE A 148 26.90 -1.14 -19.66
CA ILE A 148 26.41 0.19 -20.03
C ILE A 148 27.31 1.22 -19.33
N GLU A 149 28.26 1.80 -20.06
CA GLU A 149 29.05 2.95 -19.60
C GLU A 149 28.15 4.21 -19.57
N GLY A 150 27.99 4.79 -18.37
CA GLY A 150 27.35 6.09 -18.19
C GLY A 150 28.42 7.18 -18.09
N GLU A 151 28.40 8.13 -19.02
CA GLU A 151 29.22 9.34 -18.94
C GLU A 151 28.57 10.35 -17.97
N VAL A 152 29.35 10.82 -16.98
CA VAL A 152 28.90 11.86 -16.05
C VAL A 152 29.23 13.20 -16.69
N VAL A 153 28.21 13.89 -17.19
CA VAL A 153 28.35 15.29 -17.62
C VAL A 153 28.22 16.16 -16.38
N ASP A 154 29.36 16.57 -15.82
CA ASP A 154 29.40 17.65 -14.83
C ASP A 154 28.94 18.95 -15.50
N ARG A 155 27.77 19.43 -15.10
CA ARG A 155 27.16 20.65 -15.65
C ARG A 155 27.63 21.86 -14.86
N ASP A 156 28.94 22.08 -14.77
CA ASP A 156 29.53 23.23 -14.08
C ASP A 156 30.74 23.79 -14.86
N GLU A 157 30.57 24.11 -16.15
CA GLU A 157 31.48 25.05 -16.83
C GLU A 157 30.68 26.12 -17.59
N GLU A 158 30.52 27.28 -16.94
CA GLU A 158 30.13 28.53 -17.60
C GLU A 158 31.20 28.94 -18.63
N PRO A 159 30.83 29.22 -19.89
CA PRO A 159 31.80 29.68 -20.87
C PRO A 159 32.16 31.14 -20.59
N LYS A 160 33.34 31.39 -20.01
CA LYS A 160 33.95 32.73 -19.98
C LYS A 160 34.44 33.08 -21.37
N ASP A 161 33.61 33.83 -22.08
CA ASP A 161 33.92 34.47 -23.33
C ASP A 161 35.13 35.42 -23.16
N ARG A 162 36.29 35.00 -23.67
CA ARG A 162 37.45 35.85 -23.91
C ARG A 162 37.58 36.02 -25.43
N LEU A 163 36.96 37.07 -25.94
CA LEU A 163 37.29 37.62 -27.25
C LEU A 163 38.23 38.83 -27.06
N LYS A 164 39.31 38.79 -27.84
CA LYS A 164 40.32 39.83 -28.05
C LYS A 164 39.74 41.00 -28.83
#